data_AF-A0A0U2W4Q6-F1
#
_entry.id   AF-A0A0U2W4Q6-F1
#
_cell.length_a   1.000
_cell.length_b   1.000
_cell.length_c   1.000
_cell.angle_alpha   90.00
_cell.angle_beta   90.00
_cell.angle_gamma   90.00
#
_symmetry.space_group_name_H-M   'P 1'
#
loop_
_entity.id
_entity.type
_entity.pdbx_description
1 polymer ?
#
loop_
_entity_poly.entity_id
_entity_poly.type
_entity_poly.pdbx_seq_one_letter_code
_entity_poly.pdbx_strand_id
1 'polypeptide(L)' 'MKIVISASEAMEKGVWIELLKLFGRDKDEDFLPNEEFILTEEQAVQLKLITK' A
#
# COMPACT_ATOMS: atom_id res chain seq x y z
N MET A 1 -6.64 4.96 -13.51
CA MET A 1 -5.21 4.57 -13.59
C MET A 1 -4.93 3.41 -12.61
N LYS A 2 -3.84 2.64 -12.76
CA LYS A 2 -3.39 1.68 -11.73
C LYS A 2 -2.06 2.17 -11.16
N ILE A 3 -1.92 2.13 -9.83
CA ILE A 3 -0.71 2.54 -9.11
C ILE A 3 -0.15 1.30 -8.43
N VAL A 4 1.16 1.13 -8.48
CA VAL A 4 1.87 0.01 -7.85
C VAL A 4 2.78 0.58 -6.78
N ILE A 5 2.79 -0.05 -5.60
CA ILE A 5 3.66 0.29 -4.48
C ILE A 5 4.23 -1.00 -3.89
N SER A 6 5.51 -1.01 -3.53
CA SER A 6 6.10 -2.16 -2.83
C SER A 6 5.80 -2.12 -1.33
N ALA A 7 5.89 -3.27 -0.66
CA ALA A 7 5.79 -3.35 0.80
C ALA A 7 6.81 -2.42 1.48
N SER A 8 8.06 -2.42 1.00
CA SER A 8 9.11 -1.53 1.51
C SER A 8 8.75 -0.04 1.34
N GLU A 9 8.24 0.34 0.17
CA GLU A 9 7.87 1.72 -0.12
C GLU A 9 6.67 2.16 0.73
N ALA A 10 5.70 1.28 0.95
CA ALA A 10 4.55 1.55 1.82
C ALA A 10 4.97 1.73 3.29
N MET A 11 5.96 0.97 3.77
CA MET A 11 6.56 1.16 5.09
C MET A 11 7.31 2.49 5.19
N GLU A 12 8.15 2.81 4.20
CA GLU A 12 8.92 4.07 4.15
C GLU A 12 8.02 5.31 4.09
N LYS A 13 6.90 5.24 3.35
CA LYS A 13 5.92 6.32 3.26
C LYS A 13 4.97 6.39 4.47
N GLY A 14 5.07 5.44 5.41
CA GLY A 14 4.23 5.39 6.60
C GLY A 14 2.76 5.09 6.33
N VAL A 15 2.46 4.39 5.23
CA VAL A 15 1.09 3.99 4.83
C VAL A 15 0.84 2.50 4.96
N TRP A 16 1.80 1.76 5.50
CA TRP A 16 1.77 0.29 5.54
C TRP A 16 0.56 -0.28 6.27
N ILE A 17 0.23 0.26 7.44
CA ILE A 17 -0.89 -0.25 8.26
C ILE A 17 -2.23 -0.01 7.57
N GLU A 18 -2.41 1.15 6.95
CA GLU A 18 -3.60 1.50 6.16
C GLU A 18 -3.70 0.65 4.90
N LEU A 19 -2.57 0.40 4.23
CA LEU A 19 -2.49 -0.50 3.09
C LEU A 19 -2.94 -1.91 3.46
N LEU A 20 -2.40 -2.49 4.53
CA LEU A 20 -2.79 -3.83 4.99
C LEU A 20 -4.30 -3.91 5.30
N LYS A 21 -4.86 -2.88 5.95
CA LYS A 21 -6.31 -2.80 6.21
C LYS A 21 -7.13 -2.78 4.92
N LEU A 22 -6.69 -2.05 3.88
CA LEU A 22 -7.38 -2.02 2.58
C LEU A 22 -7.41 -3.39 1.91
N PHE A 23 -6.36 -4.19 2.10
CA PHE A 23 -6.24 -5.54 1.53
C PHE A 23 -6.74 -6.65 2.48
N GLY A 24 -7.23 -6.30 3.67
CA GLY A 24 -7.68 -7.27 4.68
C GLY A 24 -6.58 -8.20 5.17
N ARG A 25 -5.34 -7.73 5.20
CA ARG A 25 -4.15 -8.48 5.59
C ARG A 25 -3.80 -8.23 7.06
N ASP A 26 -3.21 -9.22 7.69
CA ASP A 26 -2.64 -9.08 9.03
C ASP A 26 -1.26 -8.39 8.96
N LYS A 27 -0.92 -7.61 9.99
CA LYS A 27 0.41 -7.00 10.16
C LYS A 27 1.47 -8.03 10.58
N ASP A 28 1.04 -9.18 11.08
CA ASP A 28 1.91 -10.27 11.54
C ASP A 28 2.12 -11.33 10.44
N GLU A 29 1.53 -11.14 9.25
CA GLU A 29 1.88 -11.91 8.04
C GLU A 29 3.32 -11.59 7.59
N ASP A 30 4.02 -12.59 7.04
CA ASP A 30 5.34 -12.39 6.43
C ASP A 30 5.18 -11.80 5.02
N PHE A 31 5.81 -10.65 4.78
CA PHE A 31 5.84 -9.97 3.47
C PHE A 31 7.25 -9.87 2.94
N LEU A 32 7.40 -10.06 1.63
CA LEU A 32 8.67 -9.74 0.98
C LEU A 32 8.77 -8.23 0.77
N PRO A 33 9.94 -7.59 0.99
CA PRO A 33 10.08 -6.13 0.79
C PRO A 33 9.69 -5.66 -0.62
N ASN A 34 9.92 -6.50 -1.63
CA ASN A 34 9.58 -6.25 -3.03
C ASN A 34 8.19 -6.75 -3.43
N GLU A 35 7.36 -7.21 -2.48
CA GLU A 35 5.98 -7.57 -2.76
C GLU A 35 5.19 -6.32 -3.16
N GLU A 36 4.49 -6.41 -4.28
CA GLU A 36 3.81 -5.27 -4.90
C GLU A 36 2.30 -5.31 -4.63
N PHE A 37 1.75 -4.14 -4.28
CA PHE A 37 0.33 -3.91 -4.09
C PHE A 37 -0.19 -3.02 -5.21
N ILE A 38 -1.23 -3.49 -5.91
CA ILE A 38 -1.86 -2.74 -7.00
C ILE A 38 -3.07 -2.00 -6.45
N LEU A 39 -3.00 -0.68 -6.50
CA LEU A 39 -4.03 0.22 -6.03
C LEU A 39 -4.83 0.79 -7.20
N THR A 40 -6.13 0.98 -6.96
CA THR A 40 -6.91 1.93 -7.75
C THR A 40 -6.44 3.34 -7.46
N GLU A 41 -6.75 4.26 -8.37
CA GLU A 41 -6.48 5.68 -8.18
C GLU A 41 -7.14 6.23 -6.90
N GLU A 42 -8.37 5.81 -6.61
CA GLU A 42 -9.10 6.20 -5.41
C GLU A 42 -8.40 5.70 -4.14
N GLN A 43 -7.92 4.46 -4.13
CA GLN A 43 -7.17 3.91 -2.99
C GLN A 43 -5.83 4.63 -2.80
N ALA A 44 -5.13 4.98 -3.89
CA ALA A 44 -3.89 5.72 -3.80
C ALA A 44 -4.10 7.16 -3.29
N VAL A 45 -5.22 7.81 -3.65
CA VAL A 45 -5.62 9.10 -3.07
C VAL A 45 -5.96 8.94 -1.58
N GLN A 46 -6.67 7.89 -1.18
CA GLN A 46 -6.99 7.62 0.23
C GLN A 46 -5.71 7.44 1.08
N LEU A 47 -4.70 6.77 0.52
CA LEU A 47 -3.39 6.58 1.15
C LEU A 47 -2.47 7.80 0.99
N LYS A 48 -2.92 8.90 0.38
CA LYS A 48 -2.13 10.11 0.11
C LYS A 48 -0.84 9.83 -0.69
N LEU A 49 -0.84 8.79 -1.51
CA LEU A 49 0.26 8.45 -2.41
C LEU A 49 0.27 9.36 -3.65
N ILE A 50 -0.90 9.86 -4.03
CA ILE A 50 -1.09 10.84 -5.09
C ILE A 50 -2.13 11.89 -4.67
N THR A 51 -2.06 13.06 -5.29
CA THR A 51 -3.08 14.12 -5.17
C THR A 51 -4.01 14.04 -6.38
N LYS A 52 -5.30 14.31 -6.18
CA LYS A 52 -6.31 14.39 -7.25
C LYS A 52 -6.29 15.75 -7.94
#